data_AF-A0A914MIF1-F1
#
_entry.id   AF-A0A914MIF1-F1
#
_cell.length_a   1.000
_cell.length_b   1.000
_cell.length_c   1.000
_cell.angle_alpha   90.00
_cell.angle_beta   90.00
_cell.angle_gamma   90.00
#
_symmetry.space_group_name_H-M   'P 1'
#
loop_
_entity.id
_entity.type
_entity.pdbx_description
1 polymer ?
#
loop_
_entity_poly.entity_id
_entity_poly.type
_entity_poly.pdbx_seq_one_letter_code
_entity_poly.pdbx_strand_id
1 'polypeptide(L)'
;MANVFGEMGSSIAITSLTNGIAFGVGIFSPSSLMSNFCLCTSIAIFLDFLFEFLIFAPCLPFIKWKVEENENSLKREKWPLFGIIKLNKERSSSSLSSSFLRFYSKFLVSFRAKISVFVLLFVSYILAYFGINQMETSFIPERTFPGDSPLQDTIKIFNRIMKYHSPISFFVFHPPNISDPVELSNFNKMINIIQNLPNTLHVQIWLNGYLEVSDMDTEGDKV
;
A
#
# COMPACT_ATOMS: atom_id res chain seq x y z
N MET A 1 27.51 -28.84 -5.44
CA MET A 1 26.94 -27.48 -5.58
C MET A 1 25.92 -27.44 -6.70
N ALA A 2 26.25 -27.87 -7.92
CA ALA A 2 25.31 -27.88 -9.06
C ALA A 2 23.97 -28.61 -8.78
N ASN A 3 23.99 -29.82 -8.20
CA ASN A 3 22.73 -30.53 -7.87
C ASN A 3 21.85 -29.77 -6.85
N VAL A 4 22.47 -29.09 -5.88
CA VAL A 4 21.73 -28.29 -4.87
C VAL A 4 21.06 -27.09 -5.53
N PHE A 5 21.73 -26.42 -6.47
CA PHE A 5 21.14 -25.34 -7.26
C PHE A 5 20.09 -25.84 -8.26
N GLY A 6 20.25 -27.04 -8.81
CA GLY A 6 19.24 -27.67 -9.66
C GLY A 6 17.93 -27.92 -8.90
N GLU A 7 18.02 -28.42 -7.67
CA GLU A 7 16.84 -28.69 -6.83
C GLU A 7 16.24 -27.40 -6.24
N MET A 8 17.06 -26.54 -5.62
CA MET A 8 16.58 -25.34 -4.93
C MET A 8 16.25 -24.18 -5.87
N GLY A 9 16.94 -24.08 -7.01
CA GLY A 9 16.76 -22.99 -7.98
C GLY A 9 15.34 -22.95 -8.56
N SER A 10 14.69 -24.11 -8.70
CA SER A 10 13.30 -24.20 -9.13
C SER A 10 12.33 -23.50 -8.16
N SER A 11 12.51 -23.70 -6.85
CA SER A 11 11.67 -23.09 -5.81
C SER A 11 11.90 -21.58 -5.70
N ILE A 12 13.16 -21.14 -5.81
CA ILE A 12 13.54 -19.71 -5.81
C ILE A 12 12.91 -19.02 -7.02
N ALA A 13 13.04 -19.61 -8.21
CA ALA A 13 12.45 -19.07 -9.44
C ALA A 13 10.93 -18.95 -9.38
N ILE A 14 10.23 -19.98 -8.90
CA ILE A 14 8.77 -19.93 -8.76
C ILE A 14 8.37 -18.80 -7.81
N THR A 15 9.01 -18.69 -6.65
CA THR A 15 8.67 -17.68 -5.63
C THR A 15 8.92 -16.26 -6.14
N SER A 16 10.09 -16.00 -6.72
CA SER A 16 10.43 -14.69 -7.27
C SER A 16 9.54 -14.31 -8.47
N LEU A 17 9.19 -15.28 -9.32
CA LEU A 17 8.27 -15.08 -10.43
C LEU A 17 6.86 -14.74 -9.95
N THR A 18 6.31 -15.52 -9.01
CA THR A 18 4.95 -15.24 -8.50
C THR A 18 4.88 -13.91 -7.77
N ASN A 19 5.91 -13.56 -6.99
CA ASN A 19 5.98 -12.26 -6.32
C ASN A 19 6.13 -11.12 -7.33
N GLY A 20 7.01 -11.27 -8.32
CA GLY A 20 7.19 -10.30 -9.40
C GLY A 20 5.90 -10.04 -10.17
N ILE A 21 5.17 -11.10 -10.55
CA ILE A 21 3.87 -10.96 -11.24
C ILE A 21 2.82 -10.31 -10.33
N ALA A 22 2.76 -10.70 -9.05
CA ALA A 22 1.81 -10.11 -8.10
C ALA A 22 1.99 -8.60 -7.95
N PHE A 23 3.24 -8.13 -7.81
CA PHE A 23 3.55 -6.70 -7.82
C PHE A 23 3.35 -6.07 -9.20
N GLY A 24 3.63 -6.80 -10.29
CA GLY A 24 3.37 -6.36 -11.66
C GLY A 24 1.89 -6.03 -11.90
N VAL A 25 0.96 -6.85 -11.41
CA VAL A 25 -0.48 -6.56 -11.46
C VAL A 25 -0.83 -5.31 -10.64
N GLY A 26 -0.13 -5.07 -9.53
CA GLY A 26 -0.29 -3.88 -8.69
C GLY A 26 0.03 -2.55 -9.40
N ILE A 27 0.78 -2.57 -10.51
CA ILE A 27 1.09 -1.38 -11.32
C ILE A 27 -0.19 -0.79 -11.94
N PHE A 28 -1.20 -1.60 -12.24
CA PHE A 28 -2.47 -1.14 -12.82
C PHE A 28 -3.42 -0.48 -11.80
N SER A 29 -3.00 -0.30 -10.54
CA SER A 29 -3.79 0.40 -9.53
C SER A 29 -4.05 1.87 -9.94
N PRO A 30 -5.28 2.39 -9.77
CA PRO A 30 -5.60 3.79 -10.10
C PRO A 30 -4.89 4.80 -9.19
N SER A 31 -4.39 4.37 -8.03
CA SER A 31 -3.61 5.22 -7.13
C SER A 31 -2.16 5.30 -7.60
N SER A 32 -1.72 6.50 -8.01
CA SER A 32 -0.36 6.75 -8.51
C SER A 32 0.74 6.41 -7.48
N LEU A 33 0.47 6.60 -6.19
CA LEU A 33 1.41 6.24 -5.13
C LEU A 33 1.64 4.73 -5.05
N MET A 34 0.55 3.96 -5.06
CA MET A 34 0.60 2.50 -4.96
C MET A 34 1.18 1.87 -6.23
N SER A 35 0.84 2.41 -7.40
CA SER A 35 1.36 1.98 -8.69
C SER A 35 2.89 2.14 -8.78
N ASN A 36 3.42 3.31 -8.41
CA ASN A 36 4.87 3.56 -8.41
C ASN A 36 5.61 2.65 -7.42
N PHE A 37 5.06 2.42 -6.24
CA PHE A 37 5.62 1.48 -5.27
C PHE A 37 5.71 0.07 -5.86
N CYS A 38 4.61 -0.43 -6.43
CA CYS A 38 4.56 -1.76 -7.03
C CYS A 38 5.53 -1.91 -8.21
N LEU A 39 5.71 -0.87 -9.03
CA LEU A 39 6.67 -0.86 -10.13
C LEU A 39 8.11 -1.02 -9.60
N CYS A 40 8.50 -0.20 -8.63
CA CYS A 40 9.84 -0.29 -8.02
C CYS A 40 10.08 -1.67 -7.40
N THR A 41 9.11 -2.22 -6.68
CA THR A 41 9.22 -3.54 -6.06
C THR A 41 9.29 -4.66 -7.09
N SER A 42 8.52 -4.60 -8.18
CA SER A 42 8.58 -5.59 -9.26
C SER A 42 9.95 -5.62 -9.94
N ILE A 43 10.55 -4.45 -10.20
CA ILE A 43 11.90 -4.36 -10.76
C ILE A 43 12.94 -4.87 -9.75
N ALA A 44 12.80 -4.50 -8.48
CA ALA A 44 13.72 -4.95 -7.42
C ALA A 44 13.73 -6.47 -7.29
N ILE A 45 12.57 -7.14 -7.27
CA ILE A 45 12.47 -8.60 -7.19
C ILE A 45 13.06 -9.27 -8.44
N PHE A 46 12.86 -8.68 -9.62
CA PHE A 46 13.44 -9.20 -10.85
C PHE A 46 14.98 -9.09 -10.84
N LEU A 47 15.52 -7.96 -10.40
CA LEU A 47 16.97 -7.78 -10.26
C LEU A 47 17.57 -8.65 -9.16
N ASP A 48 16.87 -8.82 -8.04
CA ASP A 48 17.27 -9.70 -6.95
C ASP A 48 17.38 -11.16 -7.44
N PHE A 49 16.39 -11.63 -8.19
CA PHE A 49 16.44 -12.94 -8.86
C PHE A 49 17.65 -13.06 -9.79
N LEU A 50 17.92 -12.06 -10.64
CA LEU A 50 19.10 -12.09 -11.53
C LEU A 50 20.41 -12.11 -10.75
N PHE A 51 20.56 -11.28 -9.71
CA PHE A 51 21.77 -11.22 -8.90
C PHE A 51 21.98 -12.47 -8.05
N GLU A 52 20.92 -13.16 -7.64
CA GLU A 52 21.03 -14.43 -6.92
C GLU A 52 21.70 -15.52 -7.79
N PHE A 53 21.34 -15.62 -9.08
CA PHE A 53 21.97 -16.58 -9.99
C PHE A 53 23.30 -16.10 -10.57
N LEU A 54 23.47 -14.79 -10.83
CA LEU A 54 24.67 -14.25 -11.47
C LEU A 54 25.83 -13.99 -10.51
N ILE A 55 25.54 -13.61 -9.26
CA ILE A 55 26.56 -13.17 -8.29
C ILE A 55 26.63 -14.16 -7.13
N PHE A 56 25.50 -14.47 -6.50
CA PHE A 56 25.49 -15.30 -5.30
C PHE A 56 25.80 -16.78 -5.59
N ALA A 57 25.18 -17.35 -6.62
CA ALA A 57 25.40 -18.76 -7.01
C ALA A 57 26.87 -19.10 -7.34
N PRO A 58 27.63 -18.31 -8.12
CA PRO A 58 29.06 -18.58 -8.36
C PRO A 58 29.96 -18.20 -7.18
N CYS A 59 29.57 -17.27 -6.31
CA CYS A 59 30.34 -16.91 -5.12
C CYS A 59 30.35 -18.04 -4.06
N LEU A 60 29.26 -18.80 -3.93
CA LEU A 60 29.15 -19.88 -2.96
C LEU A 60 30.21 -20.99 -3.10
N PRO A 61 30.50 -21.53 -4.30
CA PRO A 61 31.60 -22.46 -4.51
C PRO A 61 32.96 -21.87 -4.15
N PHE A 62 33.19 -20.58 -4.45
CA PHE A 62 34.44 -19.89 -4.13
C PHE A 62 34.66 -19.77 -2.62
N ILE A 63 33.60 -19.40 -1.88
CA ILE A 63 33.62 -19.38 -0.42
C ILE A 63 33.88 -20.79 0.14
N LYS A 64 33.19 -21.81 -0.39
CA LYS A 64 33.39 -23.19 0.04
C LYS A 64 34.86 -23.63 -0.15
N TRP A 65 35.43 -23.35 -1.32
CA TRP A 65 36.83 -23.66 -1.61
C TRP A 65 37.78 -22.98 -0.61
N LYS A 66 37.58 -21.69 -0.34
CA LYS A 66 38.39 -20.93 0.63
C LYS A 66 38.26 -21.45 2.07
N VAL A 67 37.06 -21.88 2.46
CA VAL A 67 36.82 -22.49 3.79
C VAL A 67 37.53 -23.84 3.90
N GLU A 68 37.44 -24.68 2.87
CA GLU A 68 38.05 -26.02 2.81
C GLU A 68 39.59 -25.93 2.75
N GLU A 69 40.13 -24.92 2.06
CA GLU A 69 41.56 -24.59 2.07
C GLU A 69 42.04 -24.15 3.46
N ASN A 70 41.28 -23.28 4.14
CA ASN A 70 41.59 -22.85 5.51
C ASN A 70 41.49 -23.98 6.55
N GLU A 71 40.56 -24.91 6.40
CA GLU A 71 40.45 -26.08 7.29
C GLU A 71 41.65 -27.04 7.12
N ASN A 72 42.19 -27.14 5.89
CA ASN A 72 43.37 -27.94 5.57
C ASN A 72 44.70 -27.27 6.01
N SER A 73 44.76 -25.93 6.08
CA SER A 73 45.92 -25.18 6.56
C SER A 73 45.92 -24.97 8.08
N LEU A 74 44.76 -24.91 8.75
CA LEU A 74 44.63 -24.93 10.23
C LEU A 74 45.03 -26.25 10.88
N LYS A 75 45.18 -27.34 10.10
CA LYS A 75 45.85 -28.55 10.57
C LYS A 75 47.37 -28.43 10.65
N ARG A 76 47.98 -27.33 10.16
CA ARG A 76 49.44 -27.14 10.19
C ARG A 76 49.97 -25.91 10.91
N GLU A 77 49.23 -24.82 11.09
CA GLU A 77 49.74 -23.69 11.88
C GLU A 77 48.67 -23.03 12.77
N LYS A 78 49.04 -22.83 14.04
CA LYS A 78 48.27 -22.08 15.05
C LYS A 78 48.43 -20.58 14.77
N TRP A 79 47.34 -19.90 14.41
CA TRP A 79 47.31 -18.45 14.31
C TRP A 79 46.90 -17.82 15.66
N PRO A 80 47.63 -16.81 16.18
CA PRO A 80 47.40 -16.25 17.52
C PRO A 80 46.42 -15.07 17.60
N LEU A 81 45.83 -14.58 16.49
CA LEU A 81 45.13 -13.28 16.49
C LEU A 81 43.62 -13.28 16.21
N PHE A 82 43.03 -14.39 15.74
CA PHE A 82 41.57 -14.56 15.72
C PHE A 82 41.25 -15.70 16.68
N GLY A 83 40.60 -15.36 17.79
CA GLY A 83 40.23 -16.31 18.83
C GLY A 83 39.64 -17.58 18.23
N ILE A 84 40.14 -18.71 18.72
CA ILE A 84 39.84 -20.09 18.31
C ILE A 84 38.40 -20.23 17.80
N ILE A 85 38.20 -20.11 16.49
CA ILE A 85 37.00 -20.67 15.86
C ILE A 85 37.30 -22.15 15.74
N LYS A 86 36.94 -22.91 16.78
CA LYS A 86 36.79 -24.36 16.67
C LYS A 86 35.73 -24.60 15.60
N LEU A 87 36.16 -24.81 14.36
CA LEU A 87 35.38 -25.46 13.33
C LEU A 87 35.18 -26.91 13.78
N ASN A 88 34.16 -27.09 14.61
CA ASN A 88 33.71 -28.39 15.04
C ASN A 88 33.00 -29.01 13.83
N LYS A 89 33.72 -29.91 13.16
CA LYS A 89 33.19 -30.75 12.08
C LYS A 89 32.02 -31.57 12.64
N GLU A 90 30.83 -31.12 12.26
CA GLU A 90 29.51 -31.75 12.40
C GLU A 90 28.91 -31.93 13.80
N ARG A 91 27.61 -31.56 13.86
CA ARG A 91 26.58 -31.85 14.89
C ARG A 91 26.45 -30.96 16.13
N SER A 92 26.70 -29.66 16.04
CA SER A 92 26.47 -28.76 17.19
C SER A 92 25.69 -27.47 16.90
N SER A 93 24.63 -27.55 16.08
CA SER A 93 23.47 -26.64 16.18
C SER A 93 22.12 -27.36 16.02
N SER A 94 22.16 -28.70 15.92
CA SER A 94 21.02 -29.49 15.47
C SER A 94 20.38 -30.37 16.54
N SER A 95 20.89 -30.50 17.76
CA SER A 95 20.23 -31.39 18.74
C SER A 95 18.85 -30.86 19.16
N LEU A 96 18.77 -29.58 19.57
CA LEU A 96 17.51 -28.93 19.95
C LEU A 96 16.63 -28.63 18.71
N SER A 97 17.20 -28.04 17.66
CA SER A 97 16.47 -27.72 16.43
C SER A 97 15.98 -28.96 15.69
N SER A 98 16.80 -29.99 15.50
CA SER A 98 16.34 -31.20 14.79
C SER A 98 15.42 -32.07 15.64
N SER A 99 15.56 -32.10 16.97
CA SER A 99 14.59 -32.81 17.83
C SER A 99 13.25 -32.10 17.87
N PHE A 100 13.24 -30.76 17.97
CA PHE A 100 12.03 -29.96 17.86
C PHE A 100 11.39 -30.08 16.48
N LEU A 101 12.16 -29.99 15.39
CA LEU A 101 11.67 -30.16 14.02
C LEU A 101 11.09 -31.57 13.80
N ARG A 102 11.73 -32.61 14.34
CA ARG A 102 11.20 -33.99 14.27
C ARG A 102 9.92 -34.13 15.09
N PHE A 103 9.86 -33.56 16.28
CA PHE A 103 8.66 -33.56 17.11
C PHE A 103 7.52 -32.79 16.43
N TYR A 104 7.79 -31.59 15.97
CA TYR A 104 6.87 -30.72 15.23
C TYR A 104 6.37 -31.38 13.94
N SER A 105 7.26 -31.99 13.15
CA SER A 105 6.89 -32.72 11.93
C SER A 105 5.99 -33.92 12.24
N LYS A 106 6.33 -34.73 13.24
CA LYS A 106 5.48 -35.85 13.69
C LYS A 106 4.13 -35.36 14.21
N PHE A 107 4.12 -34.25 14.94
CA PHE A 107 2.90 -33.62 15.43
C PHE A 107 2.02 -33.16 14.28
N LEU A 108 2.55 -32.39 13.32
CA LEU A 108 1.79 -31.85 12.17
C LEU A 108 1.19 -32.94 11.27
N VAL A 109 1.90 -34.05 11.09
CA VAL A 109 1.44 -35.17 10.26
C VAL A 109 0.37 -36.01 10.98
N SER A 110 0.26 -35.93 12.30
CA SER A 110 -0.73 -36.66 13.08
C SER A 110 -2.17 -36.24 12.73
N PHE A 111 -3.10 -37.20 12.73
CA PHE A 111 -4.50 -36.96 12.37
C PHE A 111 -5.17 -35.92 13.28
N ARG A 112 -4.85 -35.92 14.58
CA ARG A 112 -5.36 -34.96 15.56
C ARG A 112 -4.89 -33.53 15.27
N ALA A 113 -3.62 -33.35 14.91
CA ALA A 113 -3.10 -32.03 14.54
C ALA A 113 -3.70 -31.51 13.23
N LYS A 114 -3.92 -32.38 12.24
CA LYS A 114 -4.61 -31.98 10.99
C LYS A 114 -6.02 -31.46 11.25
N ILE A 115 -6.80 -32.17 12.08
CA ILE A 115 -8.12 -31.70 12.52
C ILE A 115 -8.00 -30.36 13.26
N SER A 116 -7.04 -30.24 14.18
CA SER A 116 -6.83 -29.02 14.96
C SER A 116 -6.46 -27.82 14.08
N VAL A 117 -5.57 -28.00 13.11
CA VAL A 117 -5.15 -26.94 12.17
C VAL A 117 -6.33 -26.56 11.29
N PHE A 118 -7.10 -27.52 10.78
CA PHE A 118 -8.29 -27.24 9.98
C PHE A 118 -9.32 -26.41 10.76
N VAL A 119 -9.60 -26.79 12.02
CA VAL A 119 -10.52 -26.04 12.89
C VAL A 119 -9.99 -24.64 13.16
N LEU A 120 -8.71 -24.49 13.50
CA LEU A 120 -8.09 -23.19 13.78
C LEU A 120 -8.15 -22.28 12.54
N LEU A 121 -7.85 -22.82 11.37
CA LEU A 121 -7.87 -22.11 10.10
C LEU A 121 -9.30 -21.68 9.76
N PHE A 122 -10.29 -22.56 9.94
CA PHE A 122 -11.71 -22.24 9.78
C PHE A 122 -12.15 -21.11 10.72
N VAL A 123 -11.81 -21.19 12.01
CA VAL A 123 -12.10 -20.13 12.99
C VAL A 123 -11.44 -18.81 12.59
N SER A 124 -10.19 -18.85 12.14
CA SER A 124 -9.48 -17.63 11.71
C SER A 124 -10.14 -16.98 10.49
N TYR A 125 -10.68 -17.75 9.55
CA TYR A 125 -11.44 -17.20 8.42
C TYR A 125 -12.77 -16.59 8.85
N ILE A 126 -13.49 -17.22 9.78
CA ILE A 126 -14.73 -16.64 10.32
C ILE A 126 -14.45 -15.31 11.02
N LEU A 127 -13.40 -15.25 11.85
CA LEU A 127 -12.98 -14.01 12.49
C LEU A 127 -12.57 -12.94 11.47
N ALA A 128 -11.82 -13.31 10.44
CA ALA A 128 -11.44 -12.40 9.37
C ALA A 128 -12.66 -11.86 8.62
N TYR A 129 -13.66 -12.71 8.32
CA TYR A 129 -14.90 -12.30 7.67
C TYR A 129 -15.67 -11.25 8.50
N PHE A 130 -15.81 -11.49 9.81
CA PHE A 130 -16.43 -10.50 10.70
C PHE A 130 -15.59 -9.21 10.80
N GLY A 131 -14.27 -9.31 10.83
CA GLY A 131 -13.37 -8.16 10.86
C GLY A 131 -13.46 -7.30 9.60
N ILE A 132 -13.53 -7.92 8.42
CA ILE A 132 -13.69 -7.22 7.14
C ILE A 132 -15.04 -6.48 7.09
N ASN A 133 -16.12 -7.10 7.57
CA ASN A 133 -17.44 -6.45 7.61
C ASN A 133 -17.51 -5.23 8.53
N GLN A 134 -16.63 -5.14 9.54
CA GLN A 134 -16.56 -4.00 10.46
C GLN A 134 -15.55 -2.93 10.02
N MET A 135 -14.77 -3.18 8.96
CA MET A 135 -13.71 -2.28 8.53
C MET A 135 -14.29 -1.05 7.81
N GLU A 136 -14.18 0.11 8.44
CA GLU A 136 -14.56 1.39 7.83
C GLU A 136 -13.48 1.87 6.85
N THR A 137 -13.88 2.22 5.63
CA THR A 137 -12.98 2.77 4.60
C THR A 137 -12.87 4.29 4.76
N SER A 138 -12.25 4.77 5.85
CA SER A 138 -12.02 6.21 6.05
C SER A 138 -10.53 6.53 6.07
N PHE A 139 -10.08 7.34 5.11
CA PHE A 139 -8.77 7.99 5.21
C PHE A 139 -8.92 9.23 6.08
N ILE A 140 -8.33 9.18 7.28
CA ILE A 140 -8.35 10.28 8.26
C ILE A 140 -7.06 11.08 8.09
N PRO A 141 -7.08 12.24 7.39
CA PRO A 141 -5.86 12.99 7.05
C PRO A 141 -5.09 13.46 8.29
N GLU A 142 -5.74 13.60 9.44
CA GLU A 142 -5.13 13.95 10.74
C GLU A 142 -4.09 12.91 11.21
N ARG A 143 -4.21 11.65 10.75
CA ARG A 143 -3.30 10.55 11.10
C ARG A 143 -2.07 10.47 10.20
N THR A 144 -2.04 11.22 9.11
CA THR A 144 -0.90 11.29 8.18
C THR A 144 0.26 12.10 8.76
N PHE A 145 -0.03 13.03 9.66
CA PHE A 145 0.97 13.90 10.27
C PHE A 145 1.49 13.31 11.58
N PRO A 146 2.76 13.60 11.95
CA PRO A 146 3.28 13.28 13.28
C PRO A 146 2.40 13.87 14.37
N GLY A 147 2.26 13.18 15.50
CA GLY A 147 1.36 13.59 16.59
C GLY A 147 1.65 14.98 17.16
N ASP A 148 2.92 15.39 17.15
CA ASP A 148 3.36 16.69 17.66
C ASP A 148 3.33 17.81 16.60
N SER A 149 2.78 17.53 15.41
CA SER A 149 2.75 18.52 14.33
C SER A 149 1.64 19.56 14.58
N PRO A 150 1.94 20.88 14.54
CA PRO A 150 0.93 21.93 14.66
C PRO A 150 -0.12 21.86 13.54
N LEU A 151 0.22 21.22 12.41
CA LEU A 151 -0.70 20.98 11.31
C LEU A 151 -1.89 20.12 11.70
N GLN A 152 -1.74 19.22 12.68
CA GLN A 152 -2.85 18.37 13.11
C GLN A 152 -3.95 19.22 13.75
N ASP A 153 -3.60 20.22 14.55
CA ASP A 153 -4.57 21.11 15.18
C ASP A 153 -5.19 22.08 14.16
N THR A 154 -4.40 22.58 13.21
CA THR A 154 -4.94 23.35 12.08
C THR A 154 -5.96 22.55 11.28
N ILE A 155 -5.68 21.28 10.97
CA ILE A 155 -6.60 20.42 10.21
C ILE A 155 -7.89 20.14 11.00
N LYS A 156 -7.82 19.92 12.32
CA LYS A 156 -9.02 19.77 13.16
C LYS A 156 -9.91 21.02 13.09
N ILE A 157 -9.32 22.21 13.20
CA ILE A 157 -10.05 23.48 13.12
C ILE A 157 -10.62 23.66 11.71
N PHE A 158 -9.82 23.41 10.68
CA PHE A 158 -10.21 23.49 9.28
C PHE A 158 -11.39 22.55 8.96
N ASN A 159 -11.31 21.29 9.36
CA ASN A 159 -12.39 20.30 9.15
C ASN A 159 -13.67 20.71 9.88
N ARG A 160 -13.57 21.33 11.06
CA ARG A 160 -14.74 21.87 11.76
C ARG A 160 -15.40 23.02 11.00
N ILE A 161 -14.62 23.92 10.40
CA ILE A 161 -15.13 25.03 9.59
C ILE A 161 -15.74 24.51 8.28
N MET A 162 -15.02 23.65 7.55
CA MET A 162 -15.46 23.09 6.28
C MET A 162 -16.73 22.25 6.40
N LYS A 163 -16.96 21.58 7.55
CA LYS A 163 -18.22 20.86 7.79
C LYS A 163 -19.47 21.74 7.64
N TYR A 164 -19.38 23.03 7.95
CA TYR A 164 -20.50 23.97 7.85
C TYR A 164 -20.39 24.93 6.65
N HIS A 165 -19.18 25.17 6.16
CA HIS A 165 -18.91 26.19 5.15
C HIS A 165 -18.21 25.65 3.89
N SER A 166 -18.29 24.35 3.60
CA SER A 166 -17.69 23.79 2.39
C SER A 166 -18.33 24.43 1.14
N PRO A 167 -17.57 25.18 0.33
CA PRO A 167 -18.11 25.75 -0.90
C PRO A 167 -18.30 24.64 -1.93
N ILE A 168 -19.41 24.72 -2.69
CA ILE A 168 -19.67 23.86 -3.84
C ILE A 168 -19.79 24.77 -5.06
N SER A 169 -18.89 24.60 -6.03
CA SER A 169 -18.89 25.36 -7.27
C SER A 169 -19.57 24.57 -8.38
N PHE A 170 -20.62 25.13 -8.96
CA PHE A 170 -21.29 24.57 -10.14
C PHE A 170 -20.77 25.25 -11.40
N PHE A 171 -20.25 24.47 -12.34
CA PHE A 171 -19.80 24.97 -13.65
C PHE A 171 -20.82 24.61 -14.72
N VAL A 172 -21.42 25.64 -15.33
CA VAL A 172 -22.37 25.48 -16.43
C VAL A 172 -21.61 25.62 -17.74
N PHE A 173 -21.38 24.50 -18.43
CA PHE A 173 -20.58 24.47 -19.65
C PHE A 173 -21.26 25.11 -20.87
N HIS A 174 -22.60 25.12 -20.88
CA HIS A 174 -23.40 25.78 -21.91
C HIS A 174 -24.36 26.76 -21.23
N PRO A 175 -24.02 28.07 -21.19
CA PRO A 175 -24.86 29.05 -20.52
C PRO A 175 -26.19 29.24 -21.27
N PRO A 176 -27.29 29.54 -20.57
CA PRO A 176 -28.56 29.87 -21.20
C PRO A 176 -28.43 31.18 -21.99
N ASN A 177 -29.19 31.32 -23.07
CA ASN A 177 -29.34 32.57 -23.76
C ASN A 177 -30.14 33.55 -22.90
N ILE A 178 -29.47 34.58 -22.38
CA ILE A 178 -30.06 35.58 -21.48
C ILE A 178 -31.16 36.39 -22.20
N SER A 179 -31.07 36.51 -23.53
CA SER A 179 -32.06 37.19 -24.35
C SER A 179 -33.34 36.38 -24.55
N ASP A 180 -33.32 35.07 -24.31
CA ASP A 180 -34.52 34.23 -24.39
C ASP A 180 -35.19 34.09 -23.00
N PRO A 181 -36.42 34.62 -22.82
CA PRO A 181 -37.11 34.57 -21.54
C PRO A 181 -37.41 33.13 -21.07
N VAL A 182 -37.53 32.17 -21.99
CA VAL A 182 -37.83 30.77 -21.63
C VAL A 182 -36.60 30.09 -21.03
N GLU A 183 -35.43 30.25 -21.64
CA GLU A 183 -34.18 29.69 -21.14
C GLU A 183 -33.77 30.33 -19.81
N LEU A 184 -33.91 31.66 -19.70
CA LEU A 184 -33.65 32.39 -18.46
C LEU A 184 -34.59 31.93 -17.33
N SER A 185 -35.88 31.74 -17.62
CA SER A 185 -36.85 31.25 -16.62
C SER A 185 -36.48 29.86 -16.11
N ASN A 186 -36.06 28.95 -16.99
CA ASN A 186 -35.64 27.61 -16.61
C ASN A 186 -34.35 27.63 -15.78
N PHE A 187 -33.40 28.51 -16.12
CA PHE A 187 -32.20 28.72 -15.33
C PHE A 187 -32.53 29.24 -13.92
N ASN A 188 -33.40 30.25 -13.81
CA ASN A 188 -33.83 30.78 -12.52
C ASN A 188 -34.58 29.74 -11.67
N LYS A 189 -35.37 28.85 -12.29
CA LYS A 189 -35.99 27.71 -11.58
C LYS A 189 -34.93 26.77 -10.99
N MET A 190 -33.89 26.43 -11.76
CA MET A 190 -32.78 25.60 -11.27
C MET A 190 -32.10 26.26 -10.07
N ILE A 191 -31.79 27.55 -10.17
CA ILE A 191 -31.19 28.32 -9.07
C ILE A 191 -32.08 28.31 -7.82
N ASN A 192 -33.38 28.53 -7.99
CA ASN A 192 -34.33 28.53 -6.88
C ASN A 192 -34.39 27.16 -6.19
N ILE A 193 -34.28 26.06 -6.95
CA ILE A 193 -34.19 24.72 -6.38
C ILE A 193 -32.93 24.60 -5.50
N ILE A 194 -31.77 25.06 -5.99
CA ILE A 194 -30.50 24.98 -5.25
C ILE A 194 -30.54 25.81 -3.97
N GLN A 195 -31.12 27.01 -4.03
CA GLN A 195 -31.27 27.89 -2.88
C GLN A 195 -32.14 27.29 -1.77
N ASN A 196 -33.16 26.51 -2.14
CA ASN A 196 -34.09 25.88 -1.20
C ASN A 196 -33.65 24.48 -0.73
N LEU A 197 -32.47 23.99 -1.14
CA LEU A 197 -31.96 22.72 -0.65
C LEU A 197 -31.64 22.80 0.87
N PRO A 198 -31.90 21.72 1.64
CA PRO A 198 -31.58 21.69 3.05
C PRO A 198 -30.05 21.81 3.26
N ASN A 199 -29.65 22.63 4.23
CA ASN A 199 -28.25 22.96 4.56
C ASN A 199 -27.51 23.84 3.53
N THR A 200 -28.22 24.47 2.60
CA THR A 200 -27.64 25.56 1.78
C THR A 200 -27.67 26.86 2.56
N LEU A 201 -26.51 27.46 2.79
CA LEU A 201 -26.41 28.77 3.49
C LEU A 201 -26.65 29.95 2.54
N HIS A 202 -25.94 29.97 1.42
CA HIS A 202 -25.97 31.07 0.47
C HIS A 202 -25.57 30.56 -0.92
N VAL A 203 -26.24 31.04 -1.97
CA VAL A 203 -25.91 30.75 -3.36
C VAL A 203 -25.47 32.05 -4.02
N GLN A 204 -24.21 32.14 -4.41
CA GLN A 204 -23.67 33.32 -5.08
C GLN A 204 -23.67 33.11 -6.60
N ILE A 205 -24.26 34.07 -7.33
CA ILE A 205 -24.39 34.01 -8.79
C ILE A 205 -24.02 35.37 -9.35
N TRP A 206 -23.12 35.39 -10.33
CA TRP A 206 -22.67 36.63 -10.97
C TRP A 206 -23.81 37.34 -11.75
N LEU A 207 -24.73 36.57 -12.33
CA LEU A 207 -25.83 37.09 -13.15
C LEU A 207 -26.78 37.99 -12.35
N ASN A 208 -27.05 37.66 -11.08
CA ASN A 208 -27.91 38.49 -10.24
C ASN A 208 -27.28 39.87 -10.01
N GLY A 209 -25.98 39.90 -9.72
CA GLY A 209 -25.26 41.17 -9.58
C GLY A 209 -25.18 41.97 -10.89
N TYR A 210 -25.18 41.32 -12.04
CA TYR A 210 -25.25 41.99 -13.34
C TYR A 210 -26.63 42.62 -13.60
N LEU A 211 -27.71 41.88 -13.33
CA LEU A 211 -29.08 42.37 -13.51
C LEU A 211 -29.39 43.55 -12.59
N GLU A 212 -28.95 43.50 -11.32
CA GLU A 212 -29.11 44.61 -10.37
C GLU A 212 -28.47 45.92 -10.86
N VAL A 213 -27.29 45.84 -11.50
CA VAL A 213 -26.63 47.02 -12.07
C VAL A 213 -27.35 47.51 -13.31
N SER A 214 -27.76 46.59 -14.20
CA SER A 214 -28.48 46.95 -15.44
C SER A 214 -29.82 47.63 -15.15
N ASP A 215 -30.54 47.23 -14.11
CA ASP A 215 -31.81 47.85 -13.74
C ASP A 215 -31.60 49.28 -13.20
N MET A 216 -30.54 49.52 -12.43
CA MET A 216 -30.20 50.86 -11.93
C MET A 216 -29.89 51.88 -13.04
N ASP A 217 -29.23 51.45 -14.12
CA ASP A 217 -28.96 52.33 -15.27
C ASP A 217 -30.25 52.75 -16.00
N THR A 218 -31.27 51.87 -16.05
CA THR A 218 -32.56 52.18 -16.70
C THR A 218 -33.48 53.11 -15.90
N GLU A 219 -33.26 53.22 -14.59
CA GLU A 219 -33.97 54.14 -13.71
C GLU A 219 -33.32 55.54 -13.68
N GLY A 220 -32.01 55.63 -13.91
CA GLY A 220 -31.28 56.90 -14.03
C GLY A 220 -31.58 57.70 -15.30
N ASP A 221 -31.96 57.03 -16.40
CA ASP A 221 -32.30 57.65 -17.69
C ASP A 221 -33.76 58.19 -17.77
N LYS A 222 -34.55 58.05 -16.69
CA LYS A 222 -35.95 58.52 -16.63
C LYS A 222 -36.15 59.85 -15.91
N VAL A 223 -35.09 60.62 -15.66
CA VAL A 223 -35.12 61.95 -15.02
C VAL A 223 -34.73 63.06 -15.99
#